data_AF-A0A9E4LN42-F1
#
_entry.id   AF-A0A9E4LN42-F1
#
_cell.length_a   1.000
_cell.length_b   1.000
_cell.length_c   1.000
_cell.angle_alpha   90.00
_cell.angle_beta   90.00
_cell.angle_gamma   90.00
#
_symmetry.space_group_name_H-M   'P 1'
#
loop_
_entity.id
_entity.type
_entity.pdbx_description
1 polymer ?
#
loop_
_entity_poly.entity_id
_entity_poly.type
_entity_poly.pdbx_seq_one_letter_code
_entity_poly.pdbx_strand_id
1 'polypeptide(L)'
;MIKELREQFNRDFNDEIFSSFLRRLDDRVRLKIQFRVCETPLFVPKHVQQTCEETAVELALRLHEPEYLALSDRTLHPKIEVAGQPDHASFIAVDFAMTYDTENRIKPMLVEIQGFPSLMGYQLFLAELAQEHFALSPDLEYINGGNTRPQFIDLLRRTVVAHHDPENVILMDFNPWHQKTCPDFYAIKELLGIEVIDIRHIVKQGKHLFYKNENGSLIPISRIFNRSIVDELEREQVAIPFNWNDDLYVEWAGHPNWFFRISKFSSPYLDHPLVPSSWFLHELDEYPEPLDRYVLKPLFSFAGSGVIIGPTRDDLDAIPEDKRSNYLLQERIDFAGVVDTPYGGTRAEFRVMLLWPPEDEQPRPVMGLMRMGRGDKMGVDQNTDMRWIGASCNFFPPE
;
A
#
# COMPACT_ATOMS: atom_id res chain seq x y z
N MET A 1 -9.49 -19.03 5.41
CA MET A 1 -8.16 -19.52 5.00
C MET A 1 -8.29 -20.94 4.54
N ILE A 2 -7.38 -21.44 3.71
CA ILE A 2 -7.38 -22.84 3.27
C ILE A 2 -6.90 -23.71 4.44
N LYS A 3 -7.82 -24.52 4.99
CA LYS A 3 -7.63 -25.21 6.26
C LYS A 3 -6.50 -26.23 6.19
N GLU A 4 -6.46 -27.03 5.14
CA GLU A 4 -5.53 -28.14 4.97
C GLU A 4 -4.08 -27.63 4.88
N LEU A 5 -3.84 -26.57 4.09
CA LEU A 5 -2.54 -25.93 3.98
C LEU A 5 -2.12 -25.24 5.29
N ARG A 6 -3.08 -24.62 5.98
CA ARG A 6 -2.85 -23.96 7.27
C ARG A 6 -2.41 -24.96 8.34
N GLU A 7 -3.12 -26.08 8.44
CA GLU A 7 -2.81 -27.17 9.37
C GLU A 7 -1.48 -27.84 9.03
N GLN A 8 -1.19 -28.07 7.75
CA GLN A 8 0.08 -28.64 7.31
C GLN A 8 1.26 -27.73 7.70
N PHE A 9 1.19 -26.44 7.35
CA PHE A 9 2.25 -25.50 7.70
C PHE A 9 2.43 -25.39 9.22
N ASN A 10 1.34 -25.40 10.01
CA ASN A 10 1.45 -25.35 11.47
C ASN A 10 2.15 -26.58 12.06
N ARG A 11 2.00 -27.77 11.45
CA ARG A 11 2.72 -29.00 11.87
C ARG A 11 4.20 -28.94 11.53
N ASP A 12 4.55 -28.38 10.38
CA ASP A 12 5.92 -28.39 9.86
C ASP A 12 6.76 -27.20 10.37
N PHE A 13 6.10 -26.15 10.87
CA PHE A 13 6.75 -24.95 11.36
C PHE A 13 7.64 -25.22 12.58
N ASN A 14 8.83 -24.60 12.58
CA ASN A 14 9.65 -24.43 13.78
C ASN A 14 10.52 -23.17 13.69
N ASP A 15 11.07 -22.76 14.82
CA ASP A 15 11.80 -21.50 14.99
C ASP A 15 13.13 -21.47 14.22
N GLU A 16 13.75 -22.62 13.98
CA GLU A 16 15.02 -22.75 13.24
C GLU A 16 14.80 -22.52 11.74
N ILE A 17 13.75 -23.12 11.17
CA ILE A 17 13.33 -22.89 9.77
C ILE A 17 13.05 -21.40 9.59
N PHE A 18 12.25 -20.78 10.46
CA PHE A 18 11.93 -19.36 10.32
C PHE A 18 13.16 -18.46 10.47
N SER A 19 14.05 -18.76 11.41
CA SER A 19 15.30 -18.01 11.56
C SER A 19 16.20 -18.13 10.31
N SER A 20 16.18 -19.28 9.65
CA SER A 20 16.86 -19.51 8.37
C SER A 20 16.22 -18.72 7.23
N PHE A 21 14.89 -18.71 7.17
CA PHE A 21 14.13 -17.91 6.21
C PHE A 21 14.50 -16.43 6.30
N LEU A 22 14.51 -15.85 7.50
CA LEU A 22 14.87 -14.44 7.70
C LEU A 22 16.28 -14.11 7.21
N ARG A 23 17.27 -14.99 7.47
CA ARG A 23 18.64 -14.78 6.97
C ARG A 23 18.70 -14.81 5.45
N ARG A 24 18.05 -15.81 4.83
CA ARG A 24 17.99 -15.90 3.37
C ARG A 24 17.29 -14.70 2.74
N LEU A 25 16.29 -14.16 3.43
CA LEU A 25 15.58 -12.97 2.98
C LEU A 25 16.46 -11.72 3.05
N ASP A 26 17.19 -11.53 4.17
CA ASP A 26 18.21 -10.47 4.28
C ASP A 26 19.27 -10.59 3.16
N ASP A 27 19.75 -11.80 2.88
CA ASP A 27 20.70 -12.07 1.79
C ASP A 27 20.10 -11.74 0.41
N ARG A 28 18.81 -12.10 0.20
CA ARG A 28 18.10 -11.87 -1.08
C ARG A 28 17.98 -10.38 -1.42
N VAL A 29 17.83 -9.53 -0.40
CA VAL A 29 17.73 -8.06 -0.56
C VAL A 29 19.02 -7.32 -0.20
N ARG A 30 20.10 -8.06 0.12
CA ARG A 30 21.43 -7.55 0.49
C ARG A 30 21.45 -6.55 1.66
N LEU A 31 20.46 -6.60 2.53
CA LEU A 31 20.33 -5.68 3.67
C LEU A 31 19.50 -6.30 4.78
N LYS A 32 19.64 -5.78 6.00
CA LYS A 32 18.87 -6.25 7.14
C LYS A 32 17.46 -5.68 7.10
N ILE A 33 16.44 -6.54 7.06
CA ILE A 33 15.04 -6.11 7.12
C ILE A 33 14.71 -5.56 8.51
N GLN A 34 14.15 -4.35 8.55
CA GLN A 34 13.90 -3.60 9.78
C GLN A 34 12.44 -3.64 10.26
N PHE A 35 11.54 -4.20 9.46
CA PHE A 35 10.16 -4.46 9.88
C PHE A 35 9.99 -5.93 10.24
N ARG A 36 8.95 -6.21 11.01
CA ARG A 36 8.63 -7.58 11.40
C ARG A 36 8.07 -8.35 10.22
N VAL A 37 8.79 -9.37 9.78
CA VAL A 37 8.28 -10.40 8.86
C VAL A 37 7.51 -11.43 9.67
N CYS A 38 6.36 -11.85 9.16
CA CYS A 38 5.55 -12.84 9.82
C CYS A 38 6.09 -14.26 9.58
N GLU A 39 5.93 -15.09 10.60
CA GLU A 39 6.33 -16.50 10.66
C GLU A 39 5.65 -17.37 9.60
N THR A 40 4.55 -16.91 9.01
CA THR A 40 3.78 -17.69 8.07
C THR A 40 3.24 -16.86 6.90
N PRO A 41 3.16 -17.45 5.70
CA PRO A 41 2.35 -16.89 4.64
C PRO A 41 0.85 -17.16 4.87
N LEU A 42 0.02 -16.48 4.10
CA LEU A 42 -1.43 -16.65 4.13
C LEU A 42 -1.90 -17.50 2.95
N PHE A 43 -2.59 -18.61 3.25
CA PHE A 43 -3.28 -19.44 2.26
C PHE A 43 -4.72 -18.95 2.03
N VAL A 44 -4.89 -18.08 1.05
CA VAL A 44 -6.14 -17.38 0.75
C VAL A 44 -7.01 -18.26 -0.16
N PRO A 45 -8.28 -18.55 0.20
CA PRO A 45 -9.20 -19.22 -0.71
C PRO A 45 -9.39 -18.41 -2.00
N LYS A 46 -9.44 -19.08 -3.16
CA LYS A 46 -9.54 -18.41 -4.47
C LYS A 46 -10.66 -17.36 -4.54
N HIS A 47 -11.86 -17.72 -4.08
CA HIS A 47 -13.00 -16.80 -4.07
C HIS A 47 -12.73 -15.52 -3.26
N VAL A 48 -12.04 -15.61 -2.11
CA VAL A 48 -11.69 -14.43 -1.30
C VAL A 48 -10.70 -13.56 -2.05
N GLN A 49 -9.70 -14.18 -2.69
CA GLN A 49 -8.70 -13.46 -3.48
C GLN A 49 -9.34 -12.76 -4.69
N GLN A 50 -10.18 -13.45 -5.46
CA GLN A 50 -10.92 -12.88 -6.59
C GLN A 50 -11.83 -11.72 -6.16
N THR A 51 -12.61 -11.89 -5.08
CA THR A 51 -13.46 -10.82 -4.55
C THR A 51 -12.65 -9.58 -4.19
N CYS A 52 -11.47 -9.72 -3.57
CA CYS A 52 -10.61 -8.58 -3.24
C CYS A 52 -10.05 -7.91 -4.50
N GLU A 53 -9.65 -8.68 -5.51
CA GLU A 53 -9.12 -8.14 -6.78
C GLU A 53 -10.17 -7.40 -7.59
N GLU A 54 -11.33 -8.02 -7.79
CA GLU A 54 -12.46 -7.44 -8.52
C GLU A 54 -12.91 -6.15 -7.84
N THR A 55 -13.08 -6.19 -6.51
CA THR A 55 -13.44 -4.99 -5.73
C THR A 55 -12.36 -3.92 -5.84
N ALA A 56 -11.07 -4.28 -5.77
CA ALA A 56 -9.98 -3.30 -5.89
C ALA A 56 -10.03 -2.57 -7.25
N VAL A 57 -10.26 -3.30 -8.34
CA VAL A 57 -10.40 -2.73 -9.69
C VAL A 57 -11.66 -1.86 -9.79
N GLU A 58 -12.81 -2.33 -9.28
CA GLU A 58 -14.06 -1.56 -9.29
C GLU A 58 -13.91 -0.23 -8.54
N LEU A 59 -13.37 -0.26 -7.32
CA LEU A 59 -13.15 0.94 -6.52
C LEU A 59 -12.15 1.88 -7.20
N ALA A 60 -11.08 1.34 -7.78
CA ALA A 60 -10.12 2.14 -8.54
C ALA A 60 -10.80 2.88 -9.70
N LEU A 61 -11.64 2.20 -10.50
CA LEU A 61 -12.34 2.82 -11.61
C LEU A 61 -13.30 3.94 -11.15
N ARG A 62 -14.04 3.72 -10.06
CA ARG A 62 -14.93 4.74 -9.48
C ARG A 62 -14.18 5.99 -9.01
N LEU A 63 -12.99 5.83 -8.43
CA LEU A 63 -12.17 6.97 -8.01
C LEU A 63 -11.48 7.70 -9.18
N HIS A 64 -11.80 7.31 -10.41
CA HIS A 64 -11.41 8.00 -11.63
C HIS A 64 -12.61 8.51 -12.43
N GLU A 65 -13.83 8.39 -11.91
CA GLU A 65 -15.01 9.01 -12.49
C GLU A 65 -14.92 10.54 -12.40
N PRO A 66 -15.34 11.29 -13.43
CA PRO A 66 -15.24 12.75 -13.46
C PRO A 66 -15.87 13.43 -12.23
N GLU A 67 -16.98 12.90 -11.73
CA GLU A 67 -17.69 13.38 -10.55
C GLU A 67 -16.82 13.29 -9.30
N TYR A 68 -16.13 12.16 -9.11
CA TYR A 68 -15.20 12.00 -7.99
C TYR A 68 -13.97 12.90 -8.15
N LEU A 69 -13.42 12.99 -9.36
CA LEU A 69 -12.24 13.83 -9.61
C LEU A 69 -12.52 15.29 -9.25
N ALA A 70 -13.68 15.82 -9.65
CA ALA A 70 -14.12 17.17 -9.28
C ALA A 70 -14.26 17.34 -7.75
N LEU A 71 -14.76 16.33 -7.03
CA LEU A 71 -14.86 16.37 -5.57
C LEU A 71 -13.46 16.37 -4.92
N SER A 72 -12.54 15.56 -5.44
CA SER A 72 -11.19 15.37 -4.91
C SER A 72 -10.23 16.53 -5.19
N ASP A 73 -10.58 17.48 -6.06
CA ASP A 73 -9.80 18.72 -6.28
C ASP A 73 -9.54 19.47 -4.96
N ARG A 74 -10.46 19.39 -3.99
CA ARG A 74 -10.31 20.02 -2.67
C ARG A 74 -9.18 19.43 -1.82
N THR A 75 -8.70 18.23 -2.15
CA THR A 75 -7.56 17.59 -1.48
C THR A 75 -6.22 18.11 -1.98
N LEU A 76 -6.21 18.81 -3.13
CA LEU A 76 -5.00 19.38 -3.69
C LEU A 76 -4.68 20.71 -3.00
N HIS A 77 -3.43 20.85 -2.56
CA HIS A 77 -2.93 22.06 -1.96
C HIS A 77 -2.17 22.89 -3.01
N PRO A 78 -2.57 24.14 -3.30
CA PRO A 78 -1.98 24.94 -4.39
C PRO A 78 -0.46 25.15 -4.29
N LYS A 79 0.14 25.00 -3.10
CA LYS A 79 1.58 25.13 -2.89
C LYS A 79 2.37 23.90 -3.34
N ILE A 80 1.72 22.74 -3.41
CA ILE A 80 2.35 21.44 -3.66
C ILE A 80 1.68 20.67 -4.80
N GLU A 81 0.70 21.28 -5.47
CA GLU A 81 0.08 20.75 -6.67
C GLU A 81 1.09 20.70 -7.81
N VAL A 82 1.20 19.53 -8.43
CA VAL A 82 2.08 19.28 -9.56
C VAL A 82 1.28 19.38 -10.85
N ALA A 83 1.79 20.12 -11.82
CA ALA A 83 1.16 20.28 -13.13
C ALA A 83 1.31 19.01 -14.00
N GLY A 84 0.40 18.84 -14.97
CA GLY A 84 0.49 17.72 -15.91
C GLY A 84 0.06 16.37 -15.33
N GLN A 85 -0.89 16.37 -14.40
CA GLN A 85 -1.48 15.14 -13.88
C GLN A 85 -2.07 14.30 -15.03
N PRO A 86 -1.76 12.99 -15.12
CA PRO A 86 -2.38 12.10 -16.10
C PRO A 86 -3.85 11.82 -15.75
N ASP A 87 -4.60 11.28 -16.72
CA ASP A 87 -6.02 10.96 -16.56
C ASP A 87 -6.29 9.92 -15.47
N HIS A 88 -5.32 9.02 -15.22
CA HIS A 88 -5.42 8.03 -14.16
C HIS A 88 -4.14 7.84 -13.36
N ALA A 89 -4.30 7.34 -12.12
CA ALA A 89 -3.21 6.94 -11.25
C ALA A 89 -2.53 5.70 -11.83
N SER A 90 -1.20 5.64 -11.80
CA SER A 90 -0.45 4.47 -12.27
C SER A 90 -0.50 3.28 -11.31
N PHE A 91 -1.06 3.49 -10.12
CA PHE A 91 -0.51 2.93 -8.90
C PHE A 91 -1.54 3.05 -7.78
N ILE A 92 -2.13 1.94 -7.37
CA ILE A 92 -3.19 1.93 -6.36
C ILE A 92 -2.97 0.75 -5.41
N ALA A 93 -3.14 0.98 -4.11
CA ALA A 93 -3.16 -0.06 -3.10
C ALA A 93 -4.51 -0.05 -2.39
N VAL A 94 -5.12 -1.23 -2.25
CA VAL A 94 -6.44 -1.41 -1.64
C VAL A 94 -6.34 -2.41 -0.51
N ASP A 95 -6.66 -1.98 0.71
CA ASP A 95 -6.50 -2.76 1.92
C ASP A 95 -7.84 -3.33 2.38
N PHE A 96 -7.90 -4.65 2.56
CA PHE A 96 -9.09 -5.36 3.02
C PHE A 96 -8.84 -6.05 4.35
N ALA A 97 -9.66 -5.75 5.36
CA ALA A 97 -9.77 -6.53 6.57
C ALA A 97 -10.48 -7.85 6.26
N MET A 98 -9.99 -8.95 6.81
CA MET A 98 -10.73 -10.21 6.78
C MET A 98 -11.73 -10.23 7.93
N THR A 99 -13.03 -10.30 7.62
CA THR A 99 -14.11 -10.45 8.61
C THR A 99 -14.89 -11.74 8.37
N TYR A 100 -15.89 -12.02 9.22
CA TYR A 100 -16.89 -13.04 8.95
C TYR A 100 -18.23 -12.41 8.58
N ASP A 101 -18.94 -13.01 7.63
CA ASP A 101 -20.37 -12.72 7.41
C ASP A 101 -21.26 -13.45 8.44
N THR A 102 -22.58 -13.27 8.31
CA THR A 102 -23.56 -13.92 9.19
C THR A 102 -23.61 -15.45 9.07
N GLU A 103 -22.98 -16.02 8.03
CA GLU A 103 -22.86 -17.47 7.78
C GLU A 103 -21.46 -18.01 8.17
N ASN A 104 -20.63 -17.21 8.87
CA ASN A 104 -19.24 -17.52 9.22
C ASN A 104 -18.31 -17.76 8.02
N ARG A 105 -18.63 -17.22 6.84
CA ARG A 105 -17.73 -17.20 5.68
C ARG A 105 -16.87 -15.95 5.73
N ILE A 106 -15.67 -16.02 5.16
CA ILE A 106 -14.78 -14.85 5.11
C ILE A 106 -15.40 -13.80 4.19
N LYS A 107 -15.58 -12.60 4.72
CA LYS A 107 -16.01 -11.42 3.97
C LYS A 107 -14.91 -10.35 4.07
N PRO A 108 -14.25 -9.99 2.97
CA PRO A 108 -13.33 -8.86 2.96
C PRO A 108 -14.10 -7.54 3.15
N MET A 109 -13.55 -6.61 3.93
CA MET A 109 -14.10 -5.26 4.10
C MET A 109 -13.00 -4.22 3.89
N LEU A 110 -13.27 -3.17 3.10
CA LEU A 110 -12.32 -2.11 2.78
C LEU A 110 -11.89 -1.37 4.06
N VAL A 111 -10.59 -1.37 4.32
CA VAL A 111 -9.94 -0.59 5.37
C VAL A 111 -9.54 0.79 4.82
N GLU A 112 -8.87 0.79 3.67
CA GLU A 112 -8.28 1.97 3.05
C GLU A 112 -7.97 1.72 1.56
N ILE A 113 -8.02 2.78 0.74
CA ILE A 113 -7.54 2.80 -0.65
C ILE A 113 -6.61 4.00 -0.83
N GLN A 114 -5.47 3.80 -1.50
CA GLN A 114 -4.41 4.80 -1.63
C GLN A 114 -3.81 4.83 -3.03
N GLY A 115 -3.61 6.03 -3.59
CA GLY A 115 -2.95 6.25 -4.89
C GLY A 115 -1.42 6.21 -4.83
N PHE A 116 -0.85 5.37 -3.96
CA PHE A 116 0.58 5.36 -3.65
C PHE A 116 1.11 3.99 -3.15
N PRO A 117 1.42 3.05 -4.05
CA PRO A 117 1.83 1.71 -3.73
C PRO A 117 3.34 1.62 -3.51
N SER A 118 3.72 0.73 -2.61
CA SER A 118 5.08 0.40 -2.21
C SER A 118 5.21 -1.11 -2.11
N LEU A 119 6.43 -1.65 -2.07
CA LEU A 119 6.72 -3.04 -1.73
C LEU A 119 6.36 -4.07 -2.82
N MET A 120 6.02 -3.66 -4.04
CA MET A 120 5.66 -4.59 -5.12
C MET A 120 6.83 -5.50 -5.52
N GLY A 121 8.04 -4.93 -5.64
CA GLY A 121 9.24 -5.71 -5.96
C GLY A 121 9.64 -6.63 -4.81
N TYR A 122 9.59 -6.11 -3.58
CA TYR A 122 9.87 -6.89 -2.38
C TYR A 122 8.88 -8.05 -2.18
N GLN A 123 7.58 -7.84 -2.44
CA GLN A 123 6.57 -8.91 -2.30
C GLN A 123 6.82 -10.05 -3.28
N LEU A 124 7.30 -9.77 -4.51
CA LEU A 124 7.70 -10.83 -5.43
C LEU A 124 8.84 -11.68 -4.82
N PHE A 125 9.91 -11.02 -4.34
CA PHE A 125 11.06 -11.72 -3.76
C PHE A 125 10.69 -12.50 -2.50
N LEU A 126 9.82 -11.92 -1.66
CA LEU A 126 9.32 -12.56 -0.45
C LEU A 126 8.52 -13.83 -0.78
N ALA A 127 7.59 -13.75 -1.73
CA ALA A 127 6.73 -14.87 -2.11
C ALA A 127 7.52 -16.01 -2.78
N GLU A 128 8.41 -15.69 -3.72
CA GLU A 128 9.29 -16.67 -4.37
C GLU A 128 10.14 -17.41 -3.33
N LEU A 129 10.78 -16.66 -2.43
CA LEU A 129 11.62 -17.25 -1.39
C LEU A 129 10.79 -18.06 -0.38
N ALA A 130 9.59 -17.60 -0.03
CA ALA A 130 8.71 -18.33 0.87
C ALA A 130 8.25 -19.66 0.26
N GLN A 131 7.86 -19.67 -1.02
CA GLN A 131 7.45 -20.89 -1.71
C GLN A 131 8.58 -21.92 -1.72
N GLU A 132 9.79 -21.48 -2.07
CA GLU A 132 10.98 -22.33 -2.12
C GLU A 132 11.39 -22.81 -0.71
N HIS A 133 11.52 -21.88 0.24
CA HIS A 133 12.09 -22.16 1.56
C HIS A 133 11.20 -23.04 2.42
N PHE A 134 9.87 -22.82 2.38
CA PHE A 134 8.91 -23.62 3.11
C PHE A 134 8.42 -24.85 2.33
N ALA A 135 9.03 -25.13 1.16
CA ALA A 135 8.69 -26.26 0.30
C ALA A 135 7.18 -26.34 0.00
N LEU A 136 6.57 -25.18 -0.28
CA LEU A 136 5.15 -25.10 -0.62
C LEU A 136 4.92 -25.72 -2.01
N SER A 137 3.67 -26.13 -2.28
CA SER A 137 3.33 -26.68 -3.60
C SER A 137 3.67 -25.68 -4.72
N PRO A 138 4.31 -26.12 -5.81
CA PRO A 138 4.57 -25.27 -6.97
C PRO A 138 3.28 -24.82 -7.69
N ASP A 139 2.16 -25.51 -7.46
CA ASP A 139 0.85 -25.16 -8.03
C ASP A 139 0.22 -23.95 -7.33
N LEU A 140 0.72 -23.54 -6.17
CA LEU A 140 0.22 -22.35 -5.49
C LEU A 140 0.71 -21.07 -6.18
N GLU A 141 -0.23 -20.20 -6.49
CA GLU A 141 -0.01 -18.90 -7.08
C GLU A 141 0.18 -17.82 -5.99
N TYR A 142 0.98 -16.80 -6.29
CA TYR A 142 1.27 -15.67 -5.40
C TYR A 142 1.35 -14.32 -6.14
N ILE A 143 1.27 -14.35 -7.48
CA ILE A 143 1.18 -13.16 -8.31
C ILE A 143 -0.30 -12.98 -8.66
N ASN A 144 -0.84 -11.85 -8.24
CA ASN A 144 -2.25 -11.51 -8.36
C ASN A 144 -2.65 -11.23 -9.83
N GLY A 145 -3.96 -11.28 -10.13
CA GLY A 145 -4.50 -11.01 -11.47
C GLY A 145 -4.18 -12.06 -12.53
N GLY A 146 -3.80 -13.27 -12.14
CA GLY A 146 -3.46 -14.37 -13.05
C GLY A 146 -2.18 -14.13 -13.85
N ASN A 147 -1.31 -13.24 -13.38
CA ASN A 147 -0.07 -12.91 -14.06
C ASN A 147 1.01 -13.96 -13.79
N THR A 148 1.72 -14.35 -14.84
CA THR A 148 3.03 -15.01 -14.69
C THR A 148 4.09 -14.00 -14.24
N ARG A 149 5.20 -14.50 -13.70
CA ARG A 149 6.34 -13.65 -13.31
C ARG A 149 6.84 -12.74 -14.45
N PRO A 150 7.05 -13.20 -15.70
CA PRO A 150 7.42 -12.31 -16.79
C PRO A 150 6.38 -11.22 -17.11
N GLN A 151 5.07 -11.55 -17.03
CA GLN A 151 4.00 -10.58 -17.25
C GLN A 151 3.97 -9.52 -16.15
N PHE A 152 4.16 -9.91 -14.89
CA PHE A 152 4.29 -8.96 -13.78
C PHE A 152 5.46 -7.99 -13.99
N ILE A 153 6.64 -8.51 -14.35
CA ILE A 153 7.82 -7.67 -14.58
C ILE A 153 7.61 -6.74 -15.78
N ASP A 154 6.97 -7.20 -16.84
CA ASP A 154 6.63 -6.35 -17.98
C ASP A 154 5.64 -5.25 -17.57
N LEU A 155 4.57 -5.56 -16.85
CA LEU A 155 3.62 -4.58 -16.32
C LEU A 155 4.33 -3.53 -15.45
N LEU A 156 5.20 -3.97 -14.55
CA LEU A 156 5.98 -3.08 -13.69
C LEU A 156 6.90 -2.17 -14.52
N ARG A 157 7.59 -2.73 -15.51
CA ARG A 157 8.46 -1.96 -16.43
C ARG A 157 7.69 -0.96 -17.26
N ARG A 158 6.55 -1.35 -17.86
CA ARG A 158 5.69 -0.43 -18.64
C ARG A 158 5.15 0.72 -17.78
N THR A 159 4.80 0.43 -16.52
CA THR A 159 4.30 1.46 -15.60
C THR A 159 5.41 2.41 -15.13
N VAL A 160 6.55 1.87 -14.71
CA VAL A 160 7.66 2.65 -14.11
C VAL A 160 8.56 3.30 -15.16
N VAL A 161 9.11 2.49 -16.07
CA VAL A 161 10.12 2.92 -17.07
C VAL A 161 9.45 3.46 -18.33
N ALA A 162 8.31 2.88 -18.72
CA ALA A 162 7.57 3.20 -19.94
C ALA A 162 8.48 3.10 -21.19
N HIS A 163 8.64 4.19 -21.93
CA HIS A 163 9.40 4.27 -23.18
C HIS A 163 10.80 4.91 -23.01
N HIS A 164 11.20 5.23 -21.78
CA HIS A 164 12.48 5.88 -21.48
C HIS A 164 13.63 4.87 -21.37
N ASP A 165 14.86 5.35 -21.55
CA ASP A 165 16.06 4.61 -21.16
C ASP A 165 16.10 4.48 -19.63
N PRO A 166 16.28 3.28 -19.05
CA PRO A 166 16.43 3.10 -17.60
C PRO A 166 17.48 4.02 -16.95
N GLU A 167 18.55 4.43 -17.66
CA GLU A 167 19.53 5.39 -17.15
C GLU A 167 18.90 6.78 -16.88
N ASN A 168 17.82 7.14 -17.58
CA ASN A 168 17.10 8.40 -17.39
C ASN A 168 15.84 8.26 -16.53
N VAL A 169 15.63 7.10 -15.91
CA VAL A 169 14.52 6.84 -14.97
C VAL A 169 15.09 6.62 -13.58
N ILE A 170 14.53 7.31 -12.58
CA ILE A 170 14.95 7.14 -11.18
C ILE A 170 13.79 6.72 -10.29
N LEU A 171 14.09 5.93 -9.25
CA LEU A 171 13.24 5.80 -8.07
C LEU A 171 13.65 6.88 -7.09
N MET A 172 12.76 7.85 -6.84
CA MET A 172 13.02 9.00 -5.97
C MET A 172 12.34 8.84 -4.62
N ASP A 173 13.10 8.90 -3.53
CA ASP A 173 12.58 8.89 -2.16
C ASP A 173 13.36 9.88 -1.26
N PHE A 174 12.85 10.17 -0.08
CA PHE A 174 13.58 10.85 0.99
C PHE A 174 14.37 9.84 1.80
N ASN A 175 15.70 10.00 1.84
CA ASN A 175 16.61 9.16 2.61
C ASN A 175 16.40 7.64 2.39
N PRO A 176 16.38 7.17 1.12
CA PRO A 176 15.83 5.85 0.75
C PRO A 176 16.43 4.69 1.54
N TRP A 177 17.75 4.68 1.74
CA TRP A 177 18.43 3.55 2.38
C TRP A 177 18.25 3.48 3.91
N HIS A 178 17.66 4.51 4.52
CA HIS A 178 17.26 4.49 5.93
C HIS A 178 15.76 4.24 6.12
N GLN A 179 14.98 4.15 5.05
CA GLN A 179 13.57 3.82 5.12
C GLN A 179 13.39 2.33 5.46
N LYS A 180 12.41 2.00 6.31
CA LYS A 180 12.06 0.59 6.64
C LYS A 180 11.75 -0.23 5.37
N THR A 181 11.26 0.43 4.32
CA THR A 181 10.88 -0.16 3.03
C THR A 181 12.03 -0.28 2.03
N CYS A 182 13.29 0.01 2.42
CA CYS A 182 14.43 -0.09 1.52
C CYS A 182 14.68 -1.46 0.86
N PRO A 183 14.21 -2.62 1.39
CA PRO A 183 14.23 -3.88 0.62
C PRO A 183 13.56 -3.77 -0.75
N ASP A 184 12.50 -2.98 -0.87
CA ASP A 184 11.80 -2.78 -2.14
C ASP A 184 12.60 -1.94 -3.12
N PHE A 185 13.36 -0.95 -2.65
CA PHE A 185 14.22 -0.15 -3.54
C PHE A 185 15.31 -1.02 -4.17
N TYR A 186 15.88 -1.93 -3.39
CA TYR A 186 16.80 -2.93 -3.91
C TYR A 186 16.12 -3.84 -4.96
N ALA A 187 14.91 -4.33 -4.66
CA ALA A 187 14.17 -5.19 -5.58
C ALA A 187 13.80 -4.48 -6.89
N ILE A 188 13.32 -3.24 -6.83
CA ILE A 188 12.98 -2.44 -8.01
C ILE A 188 14.23 -2.14 -8.84
N LYS A 189 15.35 -1.78 -8.21
CA LYS A 189 16.64 -1.58 -8.91
C LYS A 189 17.07 -2.85 -9.64
N GLU A 190 16.99 -4.02 -8.99
CA GLU A 190 17.36 -5.30 -9.61
C GLU A 190 16.41 -5.68 -10.77
N LEU A 191 15.09 -5.45 -10.61
CA LEU A 191 14.09 -5.83 -11.60
C LEU A 191 14.05 -4.91 -12.83
N LEU A 192 14.28 -3.60 -12.65
CA LEU A 192 14.09 -2.60 -13.69
C LEU A 192 15.38 -1.93 -14.19
N GLY A 193 16.48 -2.08 -13.45
CA GLY A 193 17.76 -1.44 -13.80
C GLY A 193 17.79 0.08 -13.62
N ILE A 194 16.89 0.64 -12.81
CA ILE A 194 16.82 2.09 -12.52
C ILE A 194 17.60 2.46 -11.26
N GLU A 195 18.06 3.70 -11.19
CA GLU A 195 18.80 4.21 -10.02
C GLU A 195 17.87 4.69 -8.89
N VAL A 196 18.29 4.47 -7.65
CA VAL A 196 17.58 4.92 -6.44
C VAL A 196 18.24 6.20 -5.95
N ILE A 197 17.53 7.31 -6.01
CA ILE A 197 18.06 8.65 -5.77
C ILE A 197 17.33 9.31 -4.59
N ASP A 198 18.12 9.85 -3.67
CA ASP A 198 17.59 10.72 -2.62
C ASP A 198 17.14 12.05 -3.24
N ILE A 199 15.91 12.47 -2.97
CA ILE A 199 15.33 13.72 -3.47
C ILE A 199 16.23 14.95 -3.19
N ARG A 200 17.00 14.93 -2.10
CA ARG A 200 17.92 16.01 -1.73
C ARG A 200 19.13 16.13 -2.65
N HIS A 201 19.47 15.06 -3.37
CA HIS A 201 20.64 14.99 -4.24
C HIS A 201 20.33 15.31 -5.71
N ILE A 202 19.06 15.55 -6.03
CA ILE A 202 18.65 16.00 -7.36
C ILE A 202 19.27 17.38 -7.64
N VAL A 203 19.68 17.60 -8.89
CA VAL A 203 20.21 18.87 -9.36
C VAL A 203 19.23 19.43 -10.36
N LYS A 204 18.66 20.61 -10.07
CA LYS A 204 17.83 21.34 -11.02
C LYS A 204 18.68 22.30 -11.85
N GLN A 205 18.53 22.27 -13.18
CA GLN A 205 19.09 23.27 -14.10
C GLN A 205 17.99 23.75 -15.04
N GLY A 206 17.51 24.98 -14.84
CA GLY A 206 16.35 25.49 -15.56
C GLY A 206 15.11 24.63 -15.27
N LYS A 207 14.53 24.02 -16.31
CA LYS A 207 13.38 23.11 -16.21
C LYS A 207 13.76 21.62 -16.17
N HIS A 208 15.04 21.30 -16.25
CA HIS A 208 15.52 19.92 -16.27
C HIS A 208 16.04 19.51 -14.89
N LEU A 209 15.84 18.24 -14.55
CA LEU A 209 16.39 17.60 -13.36
C LEU A 209 17.50 16.62 -13.76
N PHE A 210 18.50 16.48 -12.89
CA PHE A 210 19.63 15.59 -13.07
C PHE A 210 19.96 14.88 -11.77
N TYR A 211 20.58 13.70 -11.87
CA TYR A 211 21.31 13.09 -10.77
C TYR A 211 22.79 12.93 -11.13
N LYS A 212 23.64 12.70 -10.13
CA LYS A 212 25.06 12.36 -10.36
C LYS A 212 25.22 10.85 -10.29
N ASN A 213 25.76 10.24 -11.34
CA ASN A 213 26.12 8.82 -11.32
C ASN A 213 27.40 8.58 -10.49
N GLU A 214 27.82 7.32 -10.38
CA GLU A 214 29.01 6.90 -9.61
C GLU A 214 30.31 7.59 -10.07
N ASN A 215 30.40 7.97 -11.35
CA ASN A 215 31.54 8.69 -11.91
C ASN A 215 31.47 10.22 -11.70
N GLY A 216 30.40 10.72 -11.08
CA GLY A 216 30.14 12.14 -10.87
C GLY A 216 29.55 12.87 -12.08
N SER A 217 29.24 12.16 -13.17
CA SER A 217 28.60 12.74 -14.36
C SER A 217 27.14 13.07 -14.07
N LEU A 218 26.67 14.22 -14.58
CA LEU A 218 25.26 14.58 -14.53
C LEU A 218 24.49 13.82 -15.60
N ILE A 219 23.50 13.05 -15.16
CA ILE A 219 22.60 12.28 -16.01
C ILE A 219 21.22 12.95 -15.97
N PRO A 220 20.61 13.26 -17.13
CA PRO A 220 19.28 13.86 -17.15
C PRO A 220 18.23 12.86 -16.66
N ILE A 221 17.27 13.37 -15.90
CA ILE A 221 16.11 12.62 -15.42
C ILE A 221 14.94 12.94 -16.35
N SER A 222 14.48 11.93 -17.09
CA SER A 222 13.31 12.04 -17.98
C SER A 222 12.03 11.58 -17.29
N ARG A 223 12.13 10.63 -16.35
CA ARG A 223 10.99 10.09 -15.61
C ARG A 223 11.34 9.75 -14.17
N ILE A 224 10.41 10.02 -13.25
CA ILE A 224 10.56 9.76 -11.82
C ILE A 224 9.49 8.77 -11.38
N PHE A 225 9.92 7.62 -10.86
CA PHE A 225 9.09 6.79 -10.00
C PHE A 225 9.10 7.39 -8.60
N ASN A 226 8.04 8.12 -8.26
CA ASN A 226 7.98 8.88 -7.02
C ASN A 226 7.58 7.98 -5.84
N ARG A 227 8.44 7.95 -4.83
CA ARG A 227 8.21 7.32 -3.53
C ARG A 227 8.34 8.30 -2.36
N SER A 228 8.63 9.59 -2.65
CA SER A 228 8.65 10.66 -1.65
C SER A 228 7.25 11.15 -1.30
N ILE A 229 6.98 11.39 -0.01
CA ILE A 229 5.72 11.93 0.50
C ILE A 229 5.94 13.38 0.98
N VAL A 230 5.12 14.31 0.48
CA VAL A 230 5.25 15.75 0.80
C VAL A 230 5.12 16.02 2.30
N ASP A 231 4.11 15.43 2.94
CA ASP A 231 3.86 15.61 4.37
C ASP A 231 5.03 15.11 5.25
N GLU A 232 5.77 14.09 4.81
CA GLU A 232 7.00 13.65 5.47
C GLU A 232 8.10 14.72 5.34
N LEU A 233 8.31 15.25 4.13
CA LEU A 233 9.30 16.30 3.89
C LEU A 233 9.00 17.58 4.68
N GLU A 234 7.74 17.97 4.81
CA GLU A 234 7.32 19.14 5.60
C GLU A 234 7.55 18.92 7.09
N ARG A 235 7.16 17.74 7.61
CA ARG A 235 7.36 17.38 9.02
C ARG A 235 8.84 17.36 9.40
N GLU A 236 9.68 16.80 8.55
CA GLU A 236 11.13 16.71 8.76
C GLU A 236 11.87 17.99 8.31
N GLN A 237 11.14 19.02 7.85
CA GLN A 237 11.68 20.32 7.39
C GLN A 237 12.79 20.19 6.34
N VAL A 238 12.60 19.28 5.38
CA VAL A 238 13.59 18.94 4.37
C VAL A 238 13.61 20.01 3.28
N ALA A 239 14.79 20.60 3.04
CA ALA A 239 15.00 21.44 1.87
C ALA A 239 15.27 20.56 0.64
N ILE A 240 14.44 20.74 -0.40
CA ILE A 240 14.58 20.04 -1.69
C ILE A 240 14.98 21.03 -2.80
N PRO A 241 15.60 20.55 -3.90
CA PRO A 241 16.24 21.41 -4.91
C PRO A 241 15.28 21.98 -5.97
N PHE A 242 13.97 21.75 -5.81
CA PHE A 242 12.90 22.22 -6.69
C PHE A 242 11.62 22.45 -5.88
N ASN A 243 10.65 23.15 -6.45
CA ASN A 243 9.30 23.25 -5.91
C ASN A 243 8.39 22.29 -6.66
N TRP A 244 7.43 21.67 -5.98
CA TRP A 244 6.45 20.77 -6.59
C TRP A 244 5.64 21.41 -7.72
N ASN A 245 5.40 22.72 -7.65
CA ASN A 245 4.68 23.48 -8.69
C ASN A 245 5.59 24.02 -9.82
N ASP A 246 6.87 23.65 -9.85
CA ASP A 246 7.74 24.02 -10.95
C ASP A 246 7.29 23.32 -12.25
N ASP A 247 7.31 24.07 -13.36
CA ASP A 247 7.12 23.51 -14.71
C ASP A 247 8.41 22.78 -15.15
N LEU A 248 8.48 21.49 -14.83
CA LEU A 248 9.64 20.62 -15.05
C LEU A 248 9.43 19.70 -16.25
N TYR A 249 10.48 19.47 -17.03
CA TYR A 249 10.48 18.48 -18.12
C TYR A 249 10.76 17.08 -17.57
N VAL A 250 9.79 16.53 -16.84
CA VAL A 250 9.86 15.19 -16.26
C VAL A 250 8.49 14.53 -16.27
N GLU A 251 8.45 13.24 -16.57
CA GLU A 251 7.25 12.42 -16.39
C GLU A 251 7.22 11.79 -15.01
N TRP A 252 6.02 11.65 -14.44
CA TRP A 252 5.83 11.03 -13.13
C TRP A 252 5.18 9.65 -13.25
N ALA A 253 5.88 8.59 -12.85
CA ALA A 253 5.27 7.33 -12.51
C ALA A 253 4.86 7.39 -11.03
N GLY A 254 3.56 7.50 -10.76
CA GLY A 254 3.07 7.87 -9.43
C GLY A 254 3.05 9.39 -9.25
N HIS A 255 2.27 10.05 -10.11
CA HIS A 255 2.12 11.51 -10.05
C HIS A 255 1.67 11.97 -8.66
N PRO A 256 2.35 12.95 -8.02
CA PRO A 256 2.15 13.29 -6.61
C PRO A 256 0.70 13.63 -6.22
N ASN A 257 -0.05 14.28 -7.12
CA ASN A 257 -1.47 14.61 -6.87
C ASN A 257 -2.33 13.38 -6.52
N TRP A 258 -2.04 12.20 -7.06
CA TRP A 258 -2.84 10.99 -6.82
C TRP A 258 -2.75 10.48 -5.37
N PHE A 259 -1.66 10.80 -4.66
CA PHE A 259 -1.55 10.53 -3.22
C PHE A 259 -2.63 11.23 -2.41
N PHE A 260 -2.98 12.47 -2.78
CA PHE A 260 -4.01 13.26 -2.11
C PHE A 260 -5.41 12.89 -2.59
N ARG A 261 -5.58 12.72 -3.90
CA ARG A 261 -6.89 12.40 -4.51
C ARG A 261 -7.40 11.03 -4.11
N ILE A 262 -6.55 10.02 -4.03
CA ILE A 262 -6.93 8.67 -3.61
C ILE A 262 -6.37 8.46 -2.20
N SER A 263 -7.17 8.87 -1.22
CA SER A 263 -6.84 8.88 0.21
C SER A 263 -8.08 8.57 1.04
N LYS A 264 -8.00 8.71 2.37
CA LYS A 264 -9.18 8.55 3.26
C LYS A 264 -10.37 9.40 2.84
N PHE A 265 -10.13 10.54 2.19
CA PHE A 265 -11.16 11.41 1.62
C PHE A 265 -12.13 10.66 0.69
N SER A 266 -11.70 9.57 0.06
CA SER A 266 -12.50 8.83 -0.90
C SER A 266 -13.61 8.00 -0.26
N SER A 267 -13.48 7.61 1.02
CA SER A 267 -14.35 6.61 1.65
C SER A 267 -15.84 6.96 1.63
N PRO A 268 -16.28 8.21 1.92
CA PRO A 268 -17.70 8.57 1.89
C PRO A 268 -18.33 8.52 0.50
N TYR A 269 -17.52 8.54 -0.57
CA TYR A 269 -17.99 8.57 -1.95
C TYR A 269 -18.03 7.18 -2.61
N LEU A 270 -17.68 6.12 -1.86
CA LEU A 270 -17.63 4.74 -2.36
C LEU A 270 -18.85 3.94 -1.88
N ASP A 271 -19.86 3.81 -2.73
CA ASP A 271 -21.07 3.01 -2.45
C ASP A 271 -20.89 1.53 -2.85
N HIS A 272 -20.35 0.69 -1.98
CA HIS A 272 -20.11 -0.72 -2.30
C HIS A 272 -20.36 -1.64 -1.09
N PRO A 273 -20.89 -2.88 -1.25
CA PRO A 273 -21.22 -3.78 -0.13
C PRO A 273 -20.05 -4.21 0.77
N LEU A 274 -18.82 -4.02 0.29
CA LEU A 274 -17.59 -4.28 1.04
C LEU A 274 -16.94 -3.00 1.59
N VAL A 275 -17.55 -1.84 1.39
CA VAL A 275 -17.09 -0.55 1.94
C VAL A 275 -17.95 -0.21 3.15
N PRO A 276 -17.36 -0.05 4.34
CA PRO A 276 -18.12 0.40 5.52
C PRO A 276 -18.65 1.81 5.29
N SER A 277 -19.86 2.11 5.77
CA SER A 277 -20.41 3.45 5.65
C SER A 277 -19.52 4.47 6.37
N SER A 278 -19.36 5.64 5.77
CA SER A 278 -18.56 6.73 6.32
C SER A 278 -19.09 8.10 5.92
N TRP A 279 -18.86 9.08 6.78
CA TRP A 279 -19.36 10.45 6.62
C TRP A 279 -18.30 11.44 7.09
N PHE A 280 -18.27 12.63 6.47
CA PHE A 280 -17.52 13.73 7.06
C PHE A 280 -18.24 14.23 8.30
N LEU A 281 -17.49 14.53 9.36
CA LEU A 281 -18.09 14.92 10.63
C LEU A 281 -18.94 16.20 10.53
N HIS A 282 -18.56 17.14 9.65
CA HIS A 282 -19.32 18.37 9.39
C HIS A 282 -20.63 18.17 8.61
N GLU A 283 -20.86 16.99 8.03
CA GLU A 283 -22.09 16.67 7.29
C GLU A 283 -23.15 15.98 8.19
N LEU A 284 -22.80 15.68 9.44
CA LEU A 284 -23.69 15.02 10.39
C LEU A 284 -24.44 16.06 11.23
N ASP A 285 -25.76 16.16 11.03
CA ASP A 285 -26.64 16.93 11.92
C ASP A 285 -26.78 16.26 13.30
N GLU A 286 -26.86 14.92 13.31
CA GLU A 286 -26.89 14.07 14.50
C GLU A 286 -25.87 12.93 14.36
N TYR A 287 -25.22 12.56 15.46
CA TYR A 287 -24.26 11.46 15.45
C TYR A 287 -24.99 10.11 15.41
N PRO A 288 -24.52 9.14 14.62
CA PRO A 288 -25.09 7.81 14.60
C PRO A 288 -24.79 7.08 15.92
N GLU A 289 -25.75 6.28 16.40
CA GLU A 289 -25.65 5.54 17.66
C GLU A 289 -25.86 4.03 17.44
N PRO A 290 -25.20 3.16 18.23
CA PRO A 290 -24.27 3.49 19.30
C PRO A 290 -22.86 3.85 18.79
N LEU A 291 -22.24 4.89 19.36
CA LEU A 291 -20.93 5.39 18.90
C LEU A 291 -19.76 4.39 19.02
N ASP A 292 -19.88 3.36 19.88
CA ASP A 292 -18.87 2.30 20.01
C ASP A 292 -18.70 1.43 18.75
N ARG A 293 -19.66 1.52 17.82
CA ARG A 293 -19.63 0.89 16.49
C ARG A 293 -18.93 1.72 15.41
N TYR A 294 -18.35 2.86 15.76
CA TYR A 294 -17.71 3.75 14.80
C TYR A 294 -16.22 3.97 15.12
N VAL A 295 -15.51 4.50 14.14
CA VAL A 295 -14.11 4.90 14.22
C VAL A 295 -14.00 6.32 13.69
N LEU A 296 -13.47 7.22 14.50
CA LEU A 296 -13.14 8.58 14.10
C LEU A 296 -11.73 8.59 13.51
N LYS A 297 -11.59 9.14 12.29
CA LYS A 297 -10.32 9.20 11.54
C LYS A 297 -10.05 10.65 11.09
N PRO A 298 -8.88 11.24 11.40
CA PRO A 298 -8.43 12.45 10.72
C PRO A 298 -8.08 12.14 9.27
N LEU A 299 -8.37 13.07 8.35
CA LEU A 299 -7.99 12.93 6.92
C LEU A 299 -6.48 13.03 6.73
N PHE A 300 -5.84 13.99 7.39
CA PHE A 300 -4.41 14.33 7.21
C PHE A 300 -3.50 13.64 8.25
N SER A 301 -3.85 12.41 8.64
CA SER A 301 -3.01 11.62 9.54
C SER A 301 -2.54 10.30 8.92
N PHE A 302 -1.26 10.00 9.16
CA PHE A 302 -0.59 8.81 8.63
C PHE A 302 -0.47 7.72 9.68
N ALA A 303 -0.36 6.46 9.22
CA ALA A 303 -0.11 5.28 10.05
C ALA A 303 -1.06 5.09 11.25
N GLY A 304 -2.32 5.53 11.13
CA GLY A 304 -3.33 5.39 12.19
C GLY A 304 -3.16 6.34 13.38
N SER A 305 -2.31 7.37 13.26
CA SER A 305 -2.20 8.44 14.24
C SER A 305 -3.53 9.21 14.32
N GLY A 306 -3.97 9.52 15.54
CA GLY A 306 -5.24 10.24 15.77
C GLY A 306 -6.52 9.44 15.53
N VAL A 307 -6.44 8.14 15.21
CA VAL A 307 -7.62 7.28 15.07
C VAL A 307 -8.17 6.87 16.44
N ILE A 308 -9.44 7.18 16.68
CA ILE A 308 -10.19 6.83 17.90
C ILE A 308 -11.23 5.76 17.55
N ILE A 309 -11.11 4.59 18.20
CA ILE A 309 -12.05 3.47 18.03
C ILE A 309 -13.12 3.59 19.10
N GLY A 310 -14.39 3.57 18.70
CA GLY A 310 -15.52 3.79 19.59
C GLY A 310 -15.47 5.16 20.27
N PRO A 311 -15.46 6.28 19.51
CA PRO A 311 -15.38 7.61 20.08
C PRO A 311 -16.58 7.87 21.01
N THR A 312 -16.39 8.69 22.03
CA THR A 312 -17.50 9.23 22.82
C THR A 312 -18.07 10.50 22.18
N ARG A 313 -19.25 10.92 22.61
CA ARG A 313 -19.82 12.20 22.17
C ARG A 313 -18.89 13.38 22.52
N ASP A 314 -18.23 13.32 23.67
CA ASP A 314 -17.26 14.33 24.10
C ASP A 314 -16.03 14.37 23.16
N ASP A 315 -15.57 13.23 22.66
CA ASP A 315 -14.47 13.19 21.68
C ASP A 315 -14.84 13.89 20.37
N LEU A 316 -16.10 13.75 19.92
CA LEU A 316 -16.61 14.40 18.71
C LEU A 316 -16.86 15.90 18.93
N ASP A 317 -17.46 16.26 20.06
CA ASP A 317 -17.77 17.64 20.42
C ASP A 317 -16.51 18.48 20.72
N ALA A 318 -15.42 17.83 21.15
CA ALA A 318 -14.13 18.49 21.37
C ALA A 318 -13.44 18.96 20.07
N ILE A 319 -13.87 18.48 18.90
CA ILE A 319 -13.31 18.89 17.61
C ILE A 319 -13.89 20.25 17.22
N PRO A 320 -13.06 21.30 17.03
CA PRO A 320 -13.52 22.62 16.62
C PRO A 320 -14.32 22.56 15.31
N GLU A 321 -15.41 23.32 15.24
CA GLU A 321 -16.35 23.34 14.11
C GLU A 321 -15.63 23.57 12.76
N ASP A 322 -14.67 24.51 12.74
CA ASP A 322 -13.85 24.85 11.57
C ASP A 322 -12.89 23.73 11.12
N LYS A 323 -12.73 22.69 11.94
CA LYS A 323 -11.88 21.53 11.66
C LYS A 323 -12.67 20.26 11.37
N ARG A 324 -13.99 20.23 11.59
CA ARG A 324 -14.82 19.02 11.44
C ARG A 324 -14.80 18.45 10.01
N SER A 325 -14.58 19.29 9.00
CA SER A 325 -14.40 18.84 7.60
C SER A 325 -13.16 17.95 7.40
N ASN A 326 -12.21 17.97 8.34
CA ASN A 326 -10.97 17.20 8.28
C ASN A 326 -11.07 15.85 9.01
N TYR A 327 -12.26 15.44 9.42
CA TYR A 327 -12.52 14.19 10.15
C TYR A 327 -13.62 13.38 9.48
N LEU A 328 -13.42 12.06 9.49
CA LEU A 328 -14.38 11.06 9.07
C LEU A 328 -14.87 10.26 10.27
N LEU A 329 -16.17 10.03 10.32
CA LEU A 329 -16.76 8.98 11.15
C LEU A 329 -17.08 7.80 10.24
N GLN A 330 -16.51 6.63 10.52
CA GLN A 330 -16.67 5.44 9.70
C GLN A 330 -17.17 4.27 10.56
N GLU A 331 -18.05 3.43 10.04
CA GLU A 331 -18.41 2.18 10.69
C GLU A 331 -17.17 1.33 10.98
N ARG A 332 -17.10 0.83 12.21
CA ARG A 332 -16.01 -0.02 12.67
C ARG A 332 -16.05 -1.36 11.95
N ILE A 333 -14.88 -1.80 11.51
CA ILE A 333 -14.71 -3.13 10.92
C ILE A 333 -14.23 -4.07 12.02
N ASP A 334 -14.98 -5.14 12.26
CA ASP A 334 -14.61 -6.18 13.23
C ASP A 334 -13.74 -7.25 12.54
N PHE A 335 -12.43 -7.08 12.65
CA PHE A 335 -11.45 -8.03 12.12
C PHE A 335 -11.62 -9.42 12.76
N ALA A 336 -11.78 -10.43 11.92
CA ALA A 336 -11.87 -11.82 12.32
C ALA A 336 -10.48 -12.44 12.49
N GLY A 337 -10.34 -13.31 13.49
CA GLY A 337 -9.16 -14.15 13.68
C GLY A 337 -9.09 -15.29 12.65
N VAL A 338 -9.01 -14.96 11.36
CA VAL A 338 -9.15 -15.92 10.25
C VAL A 338 -7.96 -16.86 10.10
N VAL A 339 -6.82 -16.55 10.72
CA VAL A 339 -5.59 -17.35 10.63
C VAL A 339 -5.41 -18.15 11.90
N ASP A 340 -5.62 -19.46 11.81
CA ASP A 340 -5.35 -20.38 12.91
C ASP A 340 -3.84 -20.55 13.09
N THR A 341 -3.34 -20.16 14.26
CA THR A 341 -1.93 -20.32 14.62
C THR A 341 -1.78 -21.15 15.89
N PRO A 342 -0.59 -21.70 16.19
CA PRO A 342 -0.31 -22.36 17.46
C PRO A 342 -0.53 -21.49 18.71
N TYR A 343 -0.63 -20.17 18.54
CA TYR A 343 -0.79 -19.20 19.63
C TYR A 343 -2.19 -18.56 19.65
N GLY A 344 -3.17 -19.13 18.94
CA GLY A 344 -4.54 -18.60 18.81
C GLY A 344 -4.79 -17.90 17.48
N GLY A 345 -6.04 -17.51 17.24
CA GLY A 345 -6.47 -16.84 16.01
C GLY A 345 -5.77 -15.50 15.82
N THR A 346 -5.18 -15.30 14.65
CA THR A 346 -4.57 -14.03 14.23
C THR A 346 -5.47 -13.35 13.19
N ARG A 347 -5.62 -12.02 13.31
CA ARG A 347 -6.33 -11.18 12.34
C ARG A 347 -5.44 -10.91 11.15
N ALA A 348 -6.05 -10.80 9.97
CA ALA A 348 -5.35 -10.55 8.73
C ALA A 348 -5.96 -9.38 7.97
N GLU A 349 -5.08 -8.62 7.34
CA GLU A 349 -5.43 -7.61 6.35
C GLU A 349 -4.69 -7.93 5.05
N PHE A 350 -5.41 -7.85 3.93
CA PHE A 350 -4.94 -8.13 2.60
C PHE A 350 -4.91 -6.85 1.76
N ARG A 351 -3.70 -6.39 1.45
CA ARG A 351 -3.47 -5.34 0.47
C ARG A 351 -3.39 -5.94 -0.93
N VAL A 352 -4.27 -5.52 -1.82
CA VAL A 352 -4.17 -5.75 -3.27
C VAL A 352 -3.48 -4.55 -3.90
N MET A 353 -2.39 -4.78 -4.63
CA MET A 353 -1.68 -3.74 -5.37
C MET A 353 -2.05 -3.81 -6.84
N LEU A 354 -2.41 -2.66 -7.40
CA LEU A 354 -2.77 -2.48 -8.79
C LEU A 354 -1.72 -1.66 -9.53
N LEU A 355 -1.42 -2.08 -10.76
CA LEU A 355 -0.71 -1.27 -11.75
C LEU A 355 -1.66 -0.84 -12.84
N TRP A 356 -1.57 0.42 -13.24
CA TRP A 356 -2.32 0.98 -14.35
C TRP A 356 -1.36 1.67 -15.32
N PRO A 357 -0.76 0.93 -16.26
CA PRO A 357 0.05 1.52 -17.31
C PRO A 357 -0.74 2.61 -18.05
N PRO A 358 -0.11 3.73 -18.46
CA PRO A 358 -0.79 4.85 -19.14
C PRO A 358 -1.60 4.45 -20.39
N GLU A 359 -1.23 3.34 -21.04
CA GLU A 359 -1.85 2.83 -22.25
C GLU A 359 -2.97 1.80 -22.00
N ASP A 360 -3.16 1.35 -20.76
CA ASP A 360 -4.15 0.33 -20.41
C ASP A 360 -5.50 0.99 -20.02
N GLU A 361 -6.62 0.42 -20.47
CA GLU A 361 -7.96 0.96 -20.18
C GLU A 361 -8.40 0.79 -18.72
N GLN A 362 -7.79 -0.16 -17.99
CA GLN A 362 -8.15 -0.48 -16.61
C GLN A 362 -6.93 -0.92 -15.81
N PRO A 363 -6.94 -0.72 -14.47
CA PRO A 363 -5.88 -1.19 -13.61
C PRO A 363 -5.88 -2.72 -13.53
N ARG A 364 -4.70 -3.32 -13.31
CA ARG A 364 -4.52 -4.76 -13.14
C ARG A 364 -3.98 -5.09 -11.75
N PRO A 365 -4.56 -6.07 -11.04
CA PRO A 365 -3.95 -6.64 -9.85
C PRO A 365 -2.60 -7.28 -10.19
N VAL A 366 -1.61 -7.09 -9.33
CA VAL A 366 -0.25 -7.62 -9.57
C VAL A 366 0.35 -8.38 -8.41
N MET A 367 0.26 -7.85 -7.19
CA MET A 367 0.85 -8.46 -6.01
C MET A 367 -0.06 -8.23 -4.80
N GLY A 368 0.01 -9.16 -3.87
CA GLY A 368 -0.57 -9.02 -2.55
C GLY A 368 0.46 -8.67 -1.48
N LEU A 369 0.02 -8.00 -0.42
CA LEU A 369 0.76 -7.87 0.83
C LEU A 369 -0.17 -8.18 1.99
N MET A 370 0.31 -8.99 2.92
CA MET A 370 -0.46 -9.38 4.10
C MET A 370 0.08 -8.68 5.34
N ARG A 371 -0.81 -8.12 6.16
CA ARG A 371 -0.50 -7.63 7.50
C ARG A 371 -1.24 -8.49 8.53
N MET A 372 -0.49 -9.01 9.49
CA MET A 372 -0.99 -9.89 10.55
C MET A 372 -0.88 -9.20 11.91
N GLY A 373 -1.92 -9.35 12.74
CA GLY A 373 -1.99 -8.71 14.05
C GLY A 373 -3.01 -9.35 14.97
N ARG A 374 -2.95 -9.01 16.26
CA ARG A 374 -3.92 -9.45 17.28
C ARG A 374 -4.47 -8.32 18.14
N GLY A 375 -3.80 -7.16 18.12
CA GLY A 375 -4.31 -5.95 18.73
C GLY A 375 -5.46 -5.33 17.93
N ASP A 376 -6.07 -4.30 18.51
CA ASP A 376 -7.18 -3.56 17.88
C ASP A 376 -6.75 -2.63 16.75
N LYS A 377 -5.44 -2.44 16.59
CA LYS A 377 -4.81 -1.72 15.49
C LYS A 377 -3.80 -2.64 14.78
N MET A 378 -3.88 -2.73 13.45
CA MET A 378 -3.07 -3.61 12.61
C MET A 378 -1.65 -3.05 12.30
N GLY A 379 -1.06 -2.30 13.25
CA GLY A 379 0.27 -1.71 13.11
C GLY A 379 1.40 -2.61 13.61
N VAL A 380 2.49 -2.69 12.84
CA VAL A 380 3.71 -3.44 13.23
C VAL A 380 4.40 -2.87 14.47
N ASP A 381 4.24 -1.57 14.73
CA ASP A 381 4.91 -0.87 15.83
C ASP A 381 4.18 -1.03 17.19
N GLN A 382 2.98 -1.63 17.23
CA GLN A 382 2.12 -1.68 18.42
C GLN A 382 2.00 -3.07 19.07
N ASN A 383 2.55 -4.14 18.46
CA ASN A 383 2.34 -5.53 18.90
C ASN A 383 3.66 -6.30 19.10
N THR A 384 4.72 -5.70 19.65
CA THR A 384 6.09 -6.26 19.63
C THR A 384 6.25 -7.63 20.30
N ASP A 385 5.44 -7.94 21.33
CA ASP A 385 5.62 -9.13 22.18
C ASP A 385 4.81 -10.36 21.72
N MET A 386 4.04 -10.23 20.63
CA MET A 386 3.19 -11.32 20.13
C MET A 386 3.95 -12.15 19.10
N ARG A 387 3.52 -13.40 18.84
CA ARG A 387 4.06 -14.25 17.76
C ARG A 387 3.04 -14.35 16.62
N TRP A 388 3.50 -14.67 15.41
CA TRP A 388 2.64 -14.84 14.23
C TRP A 388 1.91 -13.55 13.86
N ILE A 389 2.68 -12.47 13.75
CA ILE A 389 2.24 -11.14 13.36
C ILE A 389 3.29 -10.47 12.45
N GLY A 390 2.94 -9.37 11.80
CA GLY A 390 3.85 -8.62 10.93
C GLY A 390 3.46 -8.71 9.45
N ALA A 391 4.39 -8.31 8.59
CA ALA A 391 4.21 -8.33 7.13
C ALA A 391 4.47 -9.73 6.56
N SER A 392 3.65 -10.16 5.61
CA SER A 392 3.78 -11.45 4.94
C SER A 392 3.32 -11.38 3.48
N CYS A 393 3.40 -12.51 2.79
CA CYS A 393 2.88 -12.74 1.44
C CYS A 393 1.66 -13.67 1.48
N ASN A 394 1.02 -13.84 0.32
CA ASN A 394 -0.12 -14.71 0.12
C ASN A 394 0.13 -15.79 -0.93
N PHE A 395 -0.51 -16.92 -0.72
CA PHE A 395 -0.63 -18.00 -1.68
C PHE A 395 -2.09 -18.38 -1.86
N PHE A 396 -2.48 -18.73 -3.06
CA PHE A 396 -3.81 -19.18 -3.42
C PHE A 396 -3.73 -20.31 -4.46
N PRO A 397 -4.75 -21.19 -4.54
CA PRO A 397 -4.76 -22.24 -5.55
C PRO A 397 -4.93 -21.65 -6.96
N PRO A 398 -4.56 -22.40 -8.00
CA PRO A 398 -4.83 -22.01 -9.38
C PRO A 398 -6.35 -22.01 -9.64
N GLU A 399 -6.75 -21.52 -10.82
CA GLU A 399 -8.16 -21.55 -11.26
C GLU A 399 -8.78 -22.96 -11.28
#